data_AF-A0AAV9BSJ3-F1
#
_entry.id   AF-A0AAV9BSJ3-F1
#
_cell.length_a   1.000
_cell.length_b   1.000
_cell.length_c   1.000
_cell.angle_alpha   90.00
_cell.angle_beta   90.00
_cell.angle_gamma   90.00
#
_symmetry.space_group_name_H-M   'P 1'
#
loop_
_entity.id
_entity.type
_entity.pdbx_description
1 polymer ?
#
loop_
_entity_poly.entity_id
_entity_poly.type
_entity_poly.pdbx_seq_one_letter_code
_entity_poly.pdbx_strand_id
1 'polypeptide(L)'
;MASNHPLLSLLLLSLLLLLLLPLPSSSWSGPIRGEMEALQRRLATKRAPPSVQETAAKGVLERLLPTHLSAFEFRIVPEGFCGGSSCFSIANINISGGKGPEIMYVLLEP
;
A
#
# COMPACT_ATOMS: atom_id res chain seq x y z
N MET A 1 16.51 -7.43 -56.35
CA MET A 1 16.67 -6.00 -56.03
C MET A 1 16.01 -5.72 -54.68
N ALA A 2 16.79 -5.57 -53.61
CA ALA A 2 16.28 -4.99 -52.37
C ALA A 2 16.52 -3.48 -52.47
N SER A 3 15.46 -2.71 -52.70
CA SER A 3 15.54 -1.26 -52.71
C SER A 3 15.77 -0.78 -51.28
N ASN A 4 17.02 -0.51 -50.93
CA ASN A 4 17.37 0.13 -49.68
C ASN A 4 16.92 1.60 -49.77
N HIS A 5 15.76 1.92 -49.20
CA HIS A 5 15.29 3.30 -49.07
C HIS A 5 15.77 3.86 -47.72
N PRO A 6 16.96 4.50 -47.67
CA PRO A 6 17.57 4.94 -46.42
C PRO A 6 16.68 5.93 -45.67
N LEU A 7 15.86 6.69 -46.39
CA LEU A 7 14.89 7.62 -45.82
C LEU A 7 13.81 6.92 -45.00
N LEU A 8 13.29 5.78 -45.49
CA LEU A 8 12.26 5.02 -44.77
C LEU A 8 12.84 4.36 -43.52
N SER A 9 14.08 3.87 -43.60
CA SER A 9 14.82 3.35 -42.45
C SER A 9 15.08 4.42 -41.39
N LEU A 10 15.47 5.64 -41.81
CA LEU A 10 15.68 6.77 -40.90
C LEU A 10 14.38 7.18 -40.18
N LEU A 11 13.26 7.13 -40.90
CA LEU A 11 11.93 7.50 -40.39
C LEU A 11 11.38 6.47 -39.40
N LEU A 12 11.62 5.18 -39.65
CA LEU A 12 11.31 4.10 -38.71
C LEU A 12 12.17 4.20 -37.44
N LEU A 13 13.46 4.50 -37.59
CA LEU A 13 14.37 4.66 -36.45
C LEU A 13 13.99 5.87 -35.59
N SER A 14 13.60 6.99 -36.20
CA SER A 14 13.16 8.18 -35.47
C SER A 14 11.84 7.92 -34.73
N LEU A 15 10.87 7.25 -35.35
CA LEU A 15 9.61 6.88 -34.70
C LEU A 15 9.84 5.93 -33.52
N LEU A 16 10.74 4.95 -33.67
CA LEU A 16 11.12 4.03 -32.61
C LEU A 16 11.80 4.77 -31.46
N LEU A 17 12.70 5.73 -31.74
CA LEU A 17 13.28 6.58 -30.72
C LEU A 17 12.21 7.39 -30.00
N LEU A 18 11.29 8.04 -30.70
CA LEU A 18 10.19 8.80 -30.08
C LEU A 18 9.30 7.92 -29.20
N LEU A 19 9.09 6.66 -29.55
CA LEU A 19 8.30 5.70 -28.76
C LEU A 19 9.06 5.19 -27.52
N LEU A 20 10.39 5.10 -27.62
CA LEU A 20 11.28 4.67 -26.54
C LEU A 20 11.72 5.83 -25.63
N LEU A 21 11.52 7.08 -26.05
CA LEU A 21 11.76 8.22 -25.19
C LEU A 21 10.79 8.12 -24.01
N PRO A 22 11.28 8.02 -22.76
CA PRO A 22 10.41 8.18 -21.62
C PRO A 22 9.81 9.58 -21.73
N LEU A 23 8.49 9.67 -21.90
CA LEU A 23 7.83 10.97 -21.83
C LEU A 23 8.30 11.61 -20.52
N PRO A 24 8.84 12.84 -20.55
CA PRO A 24 9.00 13.57 -19.32
C PRO A 24 7.60 13.57 -18.70
N SER A 25 7.46 12.92 -17.55
CA SER A 25 6.25 12.98 -16.77
C SER A 25 6.14 14.45 -16.40
N SER A 26 5.49 15.24 -17.25
CA SER A 26 5.20 16.62 -16.94
C SER A 26 4.48 16.54 -15.61
N SER A 27 5.09 17.14 -14.60
CA SER A 27 4.58 17.18 -13.23
C SER A 27 3.35 18.09 -13.19
N TRP A 28 2.32 17.75 -13.99
CA TRP A 28 1.00 18.35 -13.96
C TRP A 28 0.26 18.00 -12.66
N SER A 29 0.84 17.08 -11.89
CA SER A 29 0.39 16.60 -10.60
C SER A 29 0.67 17.55 -9.44
N GLY A 30 1.40 18.66 -9.59
CA GLY A 30 1.70 19.57 -8.47
C GLY A 30 0.46 20.04 -7.67
N PRO A 31 -0.58 20.58 -8.33
CA PRO A 31 -1.82 20.99 -7.67
C PRO A 31 -2.63 19.79 -7.14
N ILE A 32 -2.82 18.75 -7.95
CA ILE A 32 -3.65 17.58 -7.62
C ILE A 32 -3.04 16.75 -6.48
N ARG A 33 -1.71 16.58 -6.47
CA ARG A 33 -0.97 15.92 -5.39
C ARG A 33 -1.09 16.70 -4.09
N GLY A 34 -0.97 18.03 -4.15
CA GLY A 34 -1.16 18.90 -2.98
C GLY A 34 -2.57 18.79 -2.40
N GLU A 35 -3.60 18.75 -3.23
CA GLU A 35 -4.99 18.55 -2.80
C GLU A 35 -5.21 17.16 -2.21
N MET A 36 -4.66 16.11 -2.82
CA MET A 36 -4.73 14.73 -2.31
C MET A 36 -4.06 14.61 -0.93
N GLU A 37 -2.87 15.19 -0.77
CA GLU A 37 -2.14 15.22 0.51
C GLU A 37 -2.90 16.02 1.58
N ALA A 38 -3.56 17.11 1.20
CA ALA A 38 -4.40 17.89 2.09
C ALA A 38 -5.64 17.11 2.54
N LEU A 39 -6.29 16.39 1.63
CA LEU A 39 -7.40 15.49 1.95
C LEU A 39 -6.96 14.37 2.89
N GLN A 40 -5.83 13.74 2.61
CA GLN A 40 -5.28 12.67 3.44
C GLN A 40 -4.95 13.16 4.85
N ARG A 41 -4.38 14.37 5.00
CA ARG A 41 -4.19 15.02 6.31
C ARG A 41 -5.51 15.30 7.04
N ARG A 42 -6.54 15.79 6.35
CA ARG A 42 -7.87 16.03 6.95
C ARG A 42 -8.55 14.73 7.37
N LEU A 43 -8.34 13.64 6.64
CA LEU A 43 -8.84 12.32 7.03
C LEU A 43 -8.04 11.77 8.21
N ALA A 44 -6.73 12.00 8.25
CA ALA A 44 -5.87 11.61 9.36
C ALA A 44 -6.30 12.24 10.69
N THR A 45 -6.69 13.52 10.70
CA THR A 45 -7.18 14.19 11.92
C THR A 45 -8.55 13.70 12.41
N LYS A 46 -9.30 12.99 11.56
CA LYS A 46 -10.58 12.37 11.93
C LYS A 46 -10.45 10.93 12.40
N ARG A 47 -9.25 10.35 12.38
CA ARG A 47 -9.03 8.99 12.87
C ARG A 47 -9.31 8.92 14.37
N ALA A 48 -9.91 7.82 14.81
CA ALA A 48 -10.06 7.54 16.22
C ALA A 48 -8.67 7.40 16.90
N PRO A 49 -8.56 7.62 18.22
CA PRO A 49 -7.32 7.38 18.94
C PRO A 49 -6.79 5.95 18.71
N PRO A 50 -5.47 5.72 18.72
CA PRO A 50 -4.87 4.39 18.51
C PRO A 50 -5.51 3.29 19.35
N SER A 51 -5.72 3.55 20.64
CA SER A 51 -6.35 2.60 21.57
C SER A 51 -7.77 2.18 21.17
N VAL A 52 -8.55 3.10 20.58
CA VAL A 52 -9.91 2.81 20.09
C VAL A 52 -9.84 1.93 18.84
N GLN A 53 -8.92 2.20 17.92
CA GLN A 53 -8.72 1.38 16.73
C GLN A 53 -8.25 -0.04 17.09
N GLU A 54 -7.30 -0.15 18.01
CA GLU A 54 -6.82 -1.45 18.52
C GLU A 54 -7.92 -2.25 19.22
N THR A 55 -8.77 -1.57 20.00
CA THR A 55 -9.94 -2.20 20.64
C THR A 55 -10.95 -2.66 19.60
N ALA A 56 -11.22 -1.86 18.57
CA ALA A 56 -12.10 -2.24 17.47
C ALA A 56 -11.57 -3.48 16.73
N ALA A 57 -10.26 -3.55 16.47
CA ALA A 57 -9.63 -4.73 15.88
C ALA A 57 -9.76 -5.97 16.77
N LYS A 58 -9.57 -5.84 18.09
CA LYS A 58 -9.84 -6.92 19.05
C LYS A 58 -11.28 -7.39 19.00
N GLY A 59 -12.25 -6.48 18.88
CA GLY A 59 -13.67 -6.85 18.75
C GLY A 59 -14.02 -7.54 17.42
N VAL A 60 -13.25 -7.29 16.35
CA VAL A 60 -13.35 -8.10 15.11
C VAL A 60 -12.80 -9.50 15.38
N LEU A 61 -11.62 -9.60 15.98
CA LEU A 61 -11.01 -10.89 16.32
C LEU A 61 -11.90 -11.72 17.24
N GLU A 62 -12.53 -11.10 18.24
CA GLU A 62 -13.46 -11.77 19.16
C GLU A 62 -14.62 -12.43 18.42
N ARG A 63 -15.17 -11.78 17.39
CA ARG A 63 -16.28 -12.32 16.60
C ARG A 63 -15.82 -13.45 15.67
N LEU A 64 -14.63 -13.35 15.11
CA LEU A 64 -14.11 -14.33 14.15
C LEU A 64 -13.47 -15.55 14.84
N LEU A 65 -12.71 -15.30 15.91
CA LEU A 65 -11.85 -16.25 16.62
C LEU A 65 -11.91 -16.01 18.13
N PRO A 66 -13.07 -16.23 18.79
CA PRO A 66 -13.30 -15.85 20.19
C PRO A 66 -12.31 -16.47 21.18
N THR A 67 -11.80 -17.67 20.89
CA THR A 67 -10.84 -18.38 21.74
C THR A 67 -9.38 -17.94 21.57
N HIS A 68 -9.09 -17.05 20.61
CA HIS A 68 -7.72 -16.63 20.25
C HIS A 68 -7.45 -15.15 20.55
N LEU A 69 -8.32 -14.48 21.30
CA LEU A 69 -8.19 -13.06 21.65
C LEU A 69 -6.84 -12.68 22.27
N SER A 70 -6.28 -13.54 23.13
CA SER A 70 -5.00 -13.34 23.79
C SER A 70 -3.80 -13.82 22.98
N ALA A 71 -4.03 -14.43 21.81
CA ALA A 71 -2.96 -14.93 20.94
C ALA A 71 -2.39 -13.87 20.01
N PHE A 72 -3.06 -12.71 19.89
CA PHE A 72 -2.66 -11.65 18.97
C PHE A 72 -2.55 -10.31 19.68
N GLU A 73 -1.51 -9.57 19.33
CA GLU A 73 -1.34 -8.16 19.67
C GLU A 73 -1.63 -7.28 18.46
N PHE A 74 -2.39 -6.22 18.69
CA PHE A 74 -2.79 -5.24 17.68
C PHE A 74 -2.20 -3.88 18.04
N ARG A 75 -1.51 -3.24 17.10
CA ARG A 75 -0.91 -1.92 17.31
C ARG A 75 -1.07 -1.03 16.09
N ILE A 76 -1.48 0.23 16.32
CA ILE A 76 -1.33 1.27 15.31
C ILE A 76 0.13 1.73 15.32
N VAL A 77 0.79 1.62 14.17
CA VAL A 77 2.18 2.02 14.04
C VAL A 77 2.24 3.53 13.76
N PRO A 78 3.12 4.28 14.43
CA PRO A 78 3.27 5.71 14.17
C PRO A 78 3.66 5.99 12.72
N GLU A 79 3.22 7.14 12.21
CA GLU A 79 3.58 7.58 10.86
C GLU A 79 5.12 7.70 10.73
N GLY A 80 5.67 7.24 9.60
CA GLY A 80 7.11 7.28 9.32
C GLY A 80 7.83 5.93 9.42
N PHE A 81 7.27 4.94 10.13
CA PHE A 81 7.86 3.59 10.18
C PHE A 81 7.49 2.73 8.96
N CYS A 82 6.37 3.04 8.28
CA CYS A 82 5.89 2.31 7.10
C CYS A 82 5.95 3.17 5.83
N GLY A 83 7.14 3.66 5.48
CA GLY A 83 7.35 4.38 4.21
C GLY A 83 6.48 5.62 4.04
N GLY A 84 6.16 6.31 5.16
CA GLY A 84 5.31 7.50 5.17
C GLY A 84 3.80 7.23 5.08
N SER A 85 3.37 5.97 5.12
CA SER A 85 1.96 5.58 5.14
C SER A 85 1.51 5.15 6.54
N SER A 86 0.20 5.23 6.80
CA SER A 86 -0.41 4.66 8.01
C SER A 86 -0.46 3.15 7.86
N CYS A 87 0.08 2.43 8.84
CA CYS A 87 0.07 0.98 8.86
C CYS A 87 -0.37 0.47 10.24
N PHE A 88 -0.84 -0.76 10.23
CA PHE A 88 -1.31 -1.47 11.40
C PHE A 88 -0.54 -2.78 11.53
N SER A 89 -0.13 -3.12 12.74
CA SER A 89 0.62 -4.33 13.03
C SER A 89 -0.27 -5.33 13.77
N ILE A 90 -0.19 -6.59 13.32
CA ILE A 90 -0.75 -7.75 13.99
C ILE A 90 0.42 -8.68 14.28
N ALA A 91 0.66 -8.97 15.55
CA ALA A 91 1.71 -9.88 15.98
C ALA A 91 1.12 -11.07 16.72
N ASN A 92 1.61 -12.28 16.42
CA ASN A 92 1.27 -13.44 17.20
C ASN A 92 2.08 -13.47 18.50
N ILE A 93 1.42 -13.83 19.60
CA ILE A 93 2.04 -14.02 20.89
C ILE A 93 2.40 -15.49 21.02
N ASN A 94 3.70 -15.78 21.17
CA ASN A 94 4.16 -17.14 21.44
C ASN A 94 3.78 -17.52 22.87
N ILE A 95 3.02 -18.60 23.01
CA ILE A 95 2.75 -19.22 24.32
C ILE A 95 3.89 -20.22 24.55
N SER A 96 4.51 -20.16 25.73
CA SER A 96 5.79 -20.81 26.04
C SER A 96 5.89 -22.26 25.52
N GLY A 97 6.91 -22.53 24.69
CA GLY A 97 7.26 -23.89 24.23
C GLY A 97 6.82 -24.25 22.81
N GLY A 98 6.09 -23.38 22.09
CA GLY A 98 5.68 -23.64 20.70
C GLY A 98 5.52 -22.37 19.84
N LYS A 99 5.23 -22.55 18.55
CA LYS A 99 4.78 -21.45 17.68
C LYS A 99 3.37 -21.03 18.10
N GLY A 100 3.16 -19.74 18.35
CA GLY A 100 1.83 -19.20 18.65
C GLY A 100 0.87 -19.31 17.45
N PRO A 101 -0.45 -19.10 17.66
CA PRO A 101 -1.43 -19.10 16.58
C PRO A 101 -1.07 -18.10 15.45
N GLU A 102 -1.30 -18.50 14.21
CA GLU A 102 -0.97 -17.71 13.01
C GLU A 102 -2.20 -17.57 12.11
N ILE A 103 -2.42 -16.36 11.58
CA ILE A 103 -3.49 -16.12 10.59
C ILE A 103 -2.91 -16.45 9.21
N MET A 104 -3.30 -17.61 8.67
CA MET A 104 -2.75 -18.09 7.39
C MET A 104 -3.32 -17.34 6.17
N TYR A 105 -4.59 -16.97 6.20
CA TYR A 105 -5.24 -16.24 5.12
C TYR A 105 -6.45 -15.45 5.64
N VAL A 106 -6.72 -14.31 4.99
CA VAL A 106 -7.96 -13.56 5.14
C VAL A 106 -8.62 -13.59 3.77
N LEU A 107 -9.73 -14.32 3.64
CA LEU A 107 -10.53 -14.30 2.42
C LEU A 107 -11.28 -12.96 2.38
N LEU A 108 -10.75 -12.02 1.59
CA LEU A 108 -11.48 -10.83 1.19
C LEU A 108 -12.25 -11.23 -0.06
N GLU A 109 -13.55 -11.45 0.09
CA GLU A 109 -14.43 -11.52 -1.09
C GLU A 109 -14.49 -10.11 -1.72
N PRO A 110 -14.39 -10.02 -3.06
CA PRO A 110 -14.32 -8.75 -3.78
C PRO A 110 -15.60 -7.91 -3.68
#